data_AF-D2VV95-F1
#
_entry.id   AF-D2VV95-F1
#
_cell.length_a   1.000
_cell.length_b   1.000
_cell.length_c   1.000
_cell.angle_alpha   90.00
_cell.angle_beta   90.00
_cell.angle_gamma   90.00
#
_symmetry.space_group_name_H-M   'P 1'
#
loop_
_entity.id
_entity.type
_entity.pdbx_description
1 polymer ?
#
loop_
_entity_poly.entity_id
_entity_poly.type
_entity_poly.pdbx_seq_one_letter_code
_entity_poly.pdbx_strand_id
1 'polypeptide(L)'
;MLNILHHNASSPSAATTSSMNHQHVSSASLLSPTTATAYQQPANSTTSSVAIVTINNNASPRGSLLVGGNSGVNSGTCRSSLNCADKLMQRRSTSANSTTSDSDFATVSELLKTYNNFESFIQQNDGKQRLKEYLESARNDEQLVFIEALEPWFSKNPKIQHRISSCDEELDESDSSDSNSVGSLNSNLSNVMMTCLENDEIFVDKLMNIKVIDNATEKVFGNVDIQHLSYLDISLIVVEKFLNDDSQFELNVSSKTKAAVNKAAKEQDESEAKKVLKTLYQSVLSQMKEEVFNHLRKTEDFKIWVLSKAIEFSQKEEQKSVEEFLKENHMDENWSLFKKKKLLVMKDIRDMTEEDYKKLGVKKLGHVKRLVRKTAEHFQK
;
A
#
# COMPACT_ATOMS: atom_id res chain seq x y z
N MET A 1 6.05 -4.02 -49.09
CA MET A 1 5.11 -4.69 -50.02
C MET A 1 3.94 -5.22 -49.21
N LEU A 2 2.84 -4.46 -49.14
CA LEU A 2 1.55 -4.89 -48.60
C LEU A 2 0.47 -4.07 -49.31
N ASN A 3 -0.45 -4.80 -49.93
CA ASN A 3 -1.41 -4.31 -50.92
C ASN A 3 -2.56 -3.54 -50.29
N ILE A 4 -2.89 -2.44 -50.96
CA ILE A 4 -4.07 -1.60 -50.79
C ILE A 4 -5.25 -2.28 -51.50
N LEU A 5 -6.38 -2.44 -50.81
CA LEU A 5 -7.65 -2.79 -51.44
C LEU A 5 -8.66 -1.68 -51.18
N HIS A 6 -8.92 -0.94 -52.25
CA HIS A 6 -10.05 -0.03 -52.43
C HIS A 6 -11.36 -0.82 -52.42
N HIS A 7 -12.36 -0.33 -51.70
CA HIS A 7 -13.76 -0.51 -52.09
C HIS A 7 -14.51 0.81 -52.02
N ASN A 8 -15.06 1.17 -53.17
CA ASN A 8 -15.90 2.33 -53.46
C ASN A 8 -17.34 1.81 -53.75
N ALA A 9 -18.30 2.74 -53.80
CA ALA A 9 -19.73 2.60 -54.22
C ALA A 9 -20.70 2.16 -53.11
N SER A 10 -21.89 2.74 -52.89
CA SER A 10 -22.66 3.83 -53.53
C SER A 10 -23.82 4.23 -52.62
N SER A 11 -24.19 5.51 -52.63
CA SER A 11 -25.45 6.04 -52.08
C SER A 11 -26.65 5.72 -52.98
N PRO A 12 -27.88 5.83 -52.44
CA PRO A 12 -28.83 6.72 -53.10
C PRO A 12 -29.62 7.64 -52.16
N SER A 13 -29.95 8.79 -52.74
CA SER A 13 -30.79 9.88 -52.25
C SER A 13 -32.28 9.55 -52.38
N ALA A 14 -33.09 10.01 -51.41
CA ALA A 14 -34.48 10.40 -51.66
C ALA A 14 -34.90 11.49 -50.67
N ALA A 15 -35.33 12.62 -51.23
CA ALA A 15 -35.97 13.74 -50.53
C ALA A 15 -37.40 13.36 -50.06
N THR A 16 -38.02 14.21 -49.23
CA THR A 16 -39.25 15.00 -49.55
C THR A 16 -39.97 15.47 -48.26
N THR A 17 -40.22 16.80 -48.17
CA THR A 17 -41.32 17.52 -47.47
C THR A 17 -41.49 17.39 -45.94
N SER A 18 -42.08 18.32 -45.18
CA SER A 18 -42.35 19.77 -45.19
C SER A 18 -43.24 20.04 -43.97
N SER A 19 -42.97 21.11 -43.21
CA SER A 19 -43.92 22.00 -42.52
C SER A 19 -45.11 21.43 -41.71
N MET A 20 -45.18 21.71 -40.40
CA MET A 20 -46.19 22.67 -39.87
C MET A 20 -46.04 22.97 -38.37
N ASN A 21 -46.31 24.23 -38.06
CA ASN A 21 -46.50 24.89 -36.78
C ASN A 21 -47.54 24.22 -35.87
N HIS A 22 -47.35 24.32 -34.55
CA HIS A 22 -48.38 24.88 -33.65
C HIS A 22 -47.79 25.31 -32.31
N GLN A 23 -47.84 26.62 -32.05
CA GLN A 23 -47.87 27.19 -30.71
C GLN A 23 -49.25 26.91 -30.09
N HIS A 24 -49.30 26.54 -28.81
CA HIS A 24 -50.38 26.95 -27.93
C HIS A 24 -49.87 27.16 -26.50
N VAL A 25 -50.42 28.20 -25.89
CA VAL A 25 -50.10 28.80 -24.60
C VAL A 25 -51.04 28.22 -23.53
N SER A 26 -50.58 28.29 -22.28
CA SER A 26 -51.35 28.49 -21.03
C SER A 26 -51.45 27.30 -20.05
N SER A 27 -50.68 27.45 -18.97
CA SER A 27 -51.12 27.59 -17.56
C SER A 27 -52.21 26.66 -17.00
N ALA A 28 -51.85 25.84 -16.01
CA ALA A 28 -52.49 25.83 -14.68
C ALA A 28 -51.77 24.87 -13.71
N SER A 29 -51.45 25.39 -12.54
CA SER A 29 -51.13 24.65 -11.32
C SER A 29 -52.26 23.70 -10.93
N LEU A 30 -51.93 22.59 -10.23
CA LEU A 30 -52.57 22.16 -8.97
C LEU A 30 -52.04 20.76 -8.55
N LEU A 31 -51.45 20.75 -7.35
CA LEU A 31 -51.52 19.76 -6.27
C LEU A 31 -51.12 18.29 -6.53
N SER A 32 -50.10 17.90 -5.76
CA SER A 32 -49.66 16.55 -5.42
C SER A 32 -50.76 15.65 -4.84
N PRO A 33 -50.59 14.33 -4.96
CA PRO A 33 -50.92 13.44 -3.86
C PRO A 33 -49.72 12.55 -3.48
N THR A 34 -49.30 12.71 -2.23
CA THR A 34 -48.43 11.81 -1.48
C THR A 34 -49.10 10.44 -1.38
N THR A 35 -48.48 9.40 -1.97
CA THR A 35 -48.86 8.01 -1.69
C THR A 35 -47.72 7.37 -0.92
N ALA A 36 -47.88 7.32 0.41
CA ALA A 36 -47.02 6.56 1.29
C ALA A 36 -47.36 5.07 1.15
N THR A 37 -46.44 4.28 0.62
CA THR A 37 -46.54 2.82 0.64
C THR A 37 -46.00 2.33 1.99
N ALA A 38 -46.91 1.98 2.89
CA ALA A 38 -46.61 1.28 4.12
C ALA A 38 -46.20 -0.17 3.80
N TYR A 39 -44.92 -0.50 3.97
CA TYR A 39 -44.49 -1.89 4.05
C TYR A 39 -44.74 -2.40 5.47
N GLN A 40 -45.68 -3.33 5.60
CA GLN A 40 -45.86 -4.19 6.76
C GLN A 40 -44.63 -5.09 6.93
N GLN A 41 -43.95 -5.00 8.07
CA GLN A 41 -43.08 -6.07 8.56
C GLN A 41 -43.92 -7.09 9.34
N PRO A 42 -43.84 -8.40 9.05
CA PRO A 42 -44.30 -9.41 9.97
C PRO A 42 -43.28 -9.60 11.10
N ALA A 43 -43.77 -9.47 12.33
CA ALA A 43 -43.08 -9.85 13.54
C ALA A 43 -42.82 -11.35 13.55
N ASN A 44 -41.55 -11.75 13.70
CA ASN A 44 -41.18 -13.06 14.22
C ASN A 44 -40.16 -12.87 15.33
N SER A 45 -40.66 -12.97 16.56
CA SER A 45 -39.93 -13.14 17.79
C SER A 45 -39.43 -14.59 17.86
N THR A 46 -38.11 -14.78 17.93
CA THR A 46 -37.53 -16.01 18.50
C THR A 46 -36.43 -15.59 19.47
N THR A 47 -36.81 -15.62 20.74
CA THR A 47 -35.93 -15.54 21.90
C THR A 47 -34.90 -16.67 21.83
N SER A 48 -33.62 -16.34 21.64
CA SER A 48 -32.52 -17.26 21.90
C SER A 48 -31.76 -16.77 23.12
N SER A 49 -31.89 -17.55 24.18
CA SER A 49 -31.32 -17.35 25.50
C SER A 49 -29.80 -17.45 25.44
N VAL A 50 -29.10 -16.33 25.67
CA VAL A 50 -27.66 -16.34 25.93
C VAL A 50 -27.45 -16.73 27.39
N ALA A 51 -27.00 -17.96 27.61
CA ALA A 51 -26.49 -18.41 28.90
C ALA A 51 -25.19 -17.67 29.21
N ILE A 52 -25.22 -16.80 30.24
CA ILE A 52 -24.05 -16.19 30.84
C ILE A 52 -23.35 -17.28 31.65
N VAL A 53 -22.22 -17.79 31.16
CA VAL A 53 -21.31 -18.63 31.93
C VAL A 53 -20.45 -17.72 32.82
N THR A 54 -20.86 -17.61 34.07
CA THR A 54 -20.06 -17.01 35.15
C THR A 54 -18.92 -17.96 35.51
N ILE A 55 -17.67 -17.60 35.16
CA ILE A 55 -16.47 -18.30 35.63
C ILE A 55 -16.19 -17.82 37.06
N ASN A 56 -16.53 -18.66 38.03
CA ASN A 56 -16.25 -18.42 39.45
C ASN A 56 -14.98 -19.19 39.84
N ASN A 57 -13.86 -18.49 39.99
CA ASN A 57 -12.61 -19.03 40.51
C ASN A 57 -12.55 -18.83 42.03
N ASN A 58 -12.86 -19.87 42.80
CA ASN A 58 -12.31 -20.11 44.14
C ASN A 58 -12.83 -21.44 44.72
N ALA A 59 -11.94 -22.41 44.87
CA ALA A 59 -11.85 -23.28 46.06
C ALA A 59 -10.71 -24.30 45.91
N SER A 60 -9.73 -24.19 46.81
CA SER A 60 -8.86 -25.31 47.22
C SER A 60 -9.69 -26.32 48.01
N PRO A 61 -9.32 -27.62 48.01
CA PRO A 61 -8.69 -28.11 49.24
C PRO A 61 -7.58 -29.16 49.06
N ARG A 62 -6.80 -29.23 50.14
CA ARG A 62 -5.76 -30.20 50.50
C ARG A 62 -6.26 -31.66 50.62
N GLY A 63 -5.31 -32.58 50.46
CA GLY A 63 -5.32 -33.95 50.99
C GLY A 63 -5.48 -35.01 49.91
N SER A 64 -4.84 -36.17 49.94
CA SER A 64 -3.83 -36.76 50.80
C SER A 64 -3.21 -37.91 50.00
N LEU A 65 -1.97 -38.20 50.31
CA LEU A 65 -1.06 -39.14 49.66
C LEU A 65 -1.31 -40.60 50.12
N LEU A 66 -0.99 -41.54 49.22
CA LEU A 66 -0.63 -42.97 49.40
C LEU A 66 -1.66 -44.08 49.15
N VAL A 67 -1.08 -45.22 48.71
CA VAL A 67 -1.60 -46.57 48.40
C VAL A 67 -2.06 -46.71 46.93
N GLY A 68 -1.44 -47.48 46.02
CA GLY A 68 -0.56 -48.64 46.10
C GLY A 68 -1.32 -49.90 45.64
N GLY A 69 -1.03 -50.46 44.45
CA GLY A 69 -1.50 -51.82 44.09
C GLY A 69 -1.76 -52.13 42.61
N ASN A 70 -0.76 -52.76 41.98
CA ASN A 70 -0.78 -53.89 41.04
C ASN A 70 -1.90 -54.14 39.99
N SER A 71 -1.41 -54.29 38.74
CA SER A 71 -1.54 -55.43 37.82
C SER A 71 -2.90 -55.90 37.31
N GLY A 72 -3.02 -56.00 35.97
CA GLY A 72 -3.75 -57.11 35.35
C GLY A 72 -4.55 -56.81 34.08
N VAL A 73 -3.95 -57.07 32.92
CA VAL A 73 -4.51 -57.76 31.73
C VAL A 73 -6.04 -57.73 31.53
N ASN A 74 -6.54 -57.07 30.46
CA ASN A 74 -7.17 -57.78 29.32
C ASN A 74 -7.72 -56.86 28.22
N SER A 75 -7.62 -57.40 27.01
CA SER A 75 -8.16 -56.94 25.74
C SER A 75 -9.69 -56.83 25.74
N GLY A 76 -10.21 -55.77 25.13
CA GLY A 76 -11.65 -55.58 24.94
C GLY A 76 -11.92 -54.59 23.82
N THR A 77 -12.09 -55.11 22.61
CA THR A 77 -12.48 -54.42 21.39
C THR A 77 -13.84 -53.74 21.54
N CYS A 78 -13.88 -52.40 21.50
CA CYS A 78 -15.10 -51.64 21.29
C CYS A 78 -14.90 -50.67 20.11
N ARG A 79 -15.48 -51.08 18.97
CA ARG A 79 -15.82 -50.21 17.84
C ARG A 79 -16.79 -49.13 18.32
N SER A 80 -16.40 -47.86 18.17
CA SER A 80 -17.35 -46.77 18.07
C SER A 80 -16.83 -45.72 17.09
N SER A 81 -17.54 -45.67 15.96
CA SER A 81 -17.56 -44.60 14.98
C SER A 81 -17.67 -43.22 15.63
N LEU A 82 -16.75 -42.31 15.32
CA LEU A 82 -16.93 -40.86 15.18
C LEU A 82 -15.55 -40.25 14.90
N ASN A 83 -15.26 -39.94 13.63
CA ASN A 83 -14.24 -38.97 13.23
C ASN A 83 -14.65 -38.41 11.86
N CYS A 84 -15.61 -37.50 11.90
CA CYS A 84 -15.88 -36.56 10.84
C CYS A 84 -15.47 -35.18 11.38
N ALA A 85 -14.81 -34.39 10.53
CA ALA A 85 -14.28 -33.04 10.79
C ALA A 85 -12.92 -32.95 11.53
N ASP A 86 -11.83 -33.23 10.80
CA ASP A 86 -10.53 -32.59 11.08
C ASP A 86 -9.64 -32.54 9.82
N LYS A 87 -10.24 -32.13 8.69
CA LYS A 87 -9.55 -31.94 7.40
C LYS A 87 -9.98 -30.63 6.75
N LEU A 88 -9.75 -29.49 7.41
CA LEU A 88 -9.91 -28.19 6.76
C LEU A 88 -9.17 -27.03 7.44
N MET A 89 -7.84 -27.08 7.53
CA MET A 89 -7.01 -25.87 7.79
C MET A 89 -5.55 -26.05 7.32
N GLN A 90 -5.28 -26.96 6.39
CA GLN A 90 -3.92 -27.19 5.87
C GLN A 90 -3.91 -27.13 4.34
N ARG A 91 -4.14 -25.93 3.81
CA ARG A 91 -3.90 -25.63 2.40
C ARG A 91 -3.15 -24.31 2.25
N ARG A 92 -1.92 -24.45 1.75
CA ARG A 92 -1.05 -23.45 1.11
C ARG A 92 -0.38 -22.44 2.05
N SER A 93 0.62 -22.93 2.79
CA SER A 93 1.88 -22.19 2.94
C SER A 93 2.60 -22.25 1.60
N THR A 94 2.27 -21.36 0.67
CA THR A 94 3.10 -21.13 -0.51
C THR A 94 4.41 -20.51 -0.03
N SER A 95 5.51 -21.20 -0.36
CA SER A 95 6.90 -20.82 -0.15
C SER A 95 7.10 -19.31 -0.34
N ALA A 96 7.30 -18.61 0.77
CA ALA A 96 7.71 -17.22 0.77
C ALA A 96 9.15 -17.17 0.22
N ASN A 97 9.29 -16.75 -1.03
CA ASN A 97 10.49 -16.03 -1.43
C ASN A 97 10.44 -14.68 -0.71
N SER A 98 10.80 -14.66 0.57
CA SER A 98 11.02 -13.43 1.31
C SER A 98 12.31 -12.81 0.78
N THR A 99 12.22 -12.08 -0.33
CA THR A 99 13.11 -10.94 -0.54
C THR A 99 12.87 -10.01 0.63
N THR A 100 13.69 -10.16 1.67
CA THR A 100 13.72 -9.29 2.84
C THR A 100 14.09 -7.91 2.32
N SER A 101 13.10 -7.09 2.01
CA SER A 101 13.29 -5.64 2.03
C SER A 101 13.76 -5.33 3.45
N ASP A 102 15.00 -4.88 3.58
CA ASP A 102 15.47 -4.20 4.77
C ASP A 102 14.46 -3.08 5.04
N SER A 103 13.59 -3.31 6.01
CA SER A 103 12.54 -2.37 6.34
C SER A 103 13.21 -1.26 7.14
N ASP A 104 13.44 -0.11 6.50
CA ASP A 104 14.14 1.06 7.04
C ASP A 104 13.41 1.78 8.20
N PHE A 105 12.48 1.12 8.88
CA PHE A 105 11.77 1.72 10.01
C PHE A 105 12.73 1.85 11.20
N ALA A 106 12.70 3.00 11.88
CA ALA A 106 13.51 3.22 13.07
C ALA A 106 12.82 2.72 14.35
N THR A 107 11.49 2.57 14.32
CA THR A 107 10.67 2.13 15.48
C THR A 107 9.41 1.39 15.05
N VAL A 108 8.84 0.58 15.94
CA VAL A 108 7.51 -0.04 15.75
C VAL A 108 6.41 1.00 15.49
N SER A 109 6.48 2.16 16.15
CA SER A 109 5.51 3.26 15.97
C SER A 109 5.53 3.81 14.53
N GLU A 110 6.73 3.97 13.97
CA GLU A 110 6.90 4.39 12.58
C GLU A 110 6.38 3.34 11.60
N LEU A 111 6.67 2.05 11.83
CA LEU A 111 6.11 0.94 11.05
C LEU A 111 4.58 0.97 11.05
N LEU A 112 3.96 1.14 12.22
CA LEU A 112 2.50 1.22 12.34
C LEU A 112 1.93 2.45 11.63
N LYS A 113 2.59 3.60 11.70
CA LYS A 113 2.17 4.81 10.97
C LYS A 113 2.26 4.60 9.46
N THR A 114 3.36 4.02 8.97
CA THR A 114 3.57 3.70 7.55
C THR A 114 2.45 2.82 7.03
N TYR A 115 2.15 1.69 7.70
CA TYR A 115 1.10 0.79 7.22
C TYR A 115 -0.34 1.33 7.43
N ASN A 116 -0.55 2.35 8.27
CA ASN A 116 -1.85 3.00 8.41
C ASN A 116 -2.07 4.18 7.45
N ASN A 117 -1.02 4.65 6.78
CA ASN A 117 -1.08 5.67 5.75
C ASN A 117 -1.10 5.01 4.36
N PHE A 118 -2.07 5.36 3.52
CA PHE A 118 -2.27 4.71 2.22
C PHE A 118 -1.07 4.87 1.29
N GLU A 119 -0.55 6.08 1.16
CA GLU A 119 0.55 6.40 0.25
C GLU A 119 1.81 5.63 0.63
N SER A 120 2.13 5.59 1.92
CA SER A 120 3.28 4.85 2.44
C SER A 120 3.07 3.34 2.34
N PHE A 121 1.84 2.86 2.56
CA PHE A 121 1.47 1.46 2.49
C PHE A 121 1.65 0.86 1.09
N ILE A 122 1.21 1.56 0.03
CA ILE A 122 1.35 1.08 -1.35
C ILE A 122 2.78 1.19 -1.90
N GLN A 123 3.62 2.02 -1.29
CA GLN A 123 5.06 2.11 -1.60
C GLN A 123 5.86 0.92 -1.02
N GLN A 124 5.35 0.27 0.03
CA GLN A 124 5.97 -0.94 0.56
C GLN A 124 5.56 -2.14 -0.29
N ASN A 125 6.53 -2.95 -0.74
CA ASN A 125 6.26 -4.14 -1.56
C ASN A 125 5.27 -5.10 -0.89
N ASP A 126 5.39 -5.31 0.43
CA ASP A 126 4.50 -6.20 1.16
C ASP A 126 3.12 -5.58 1.43
N GLY A 127 3.04 -4.25 1.61
CA GLY A 127 1.77 -3.52 1.65
C GLY A 127 1.02 -3.59 0.32
N LYS A 128 1.71 -3.33 -0.80
CA LYS A 128 1.16 -3.47 -2.16
C LYS A 128 0.66 -4.89 -2.41
N GLN A 129 1.45 -5.91 -2.07
CA GLN A 129 1.05 -7.32 -2.17
C GLN A 129 -0.19 -7.62 -1.30
N ARG A 130 -0.26 -7.09 -0.08
CA ARG A 130 -1.40 -7.30 0.80
C ARG A 130 -2.68 -6.64 0.26
N LEU A 131 -2.56 -5.45 -0.34
CA LEU A 131 -3.67 -4.79 -1.01
C LEU A 131 -4.20 -5.62 -2.18
N LYS A 132 -3.28 -6.18 -2.97
CA LYS A 132 -3.59 -7.03 -4.10
C LYS A 132 -4.39 -8.27 -3.70
N GLU A 133 -3.92 -9.01 -2.70
CA GLU A 133 -4.63 -10.19 -2.17
C GLU A 133 -6.06 -9.84 -1.72
N TYR A 134 -6.20 -8.69 -1.06
CA TYR A 134 -7.50 -8.22 -0.61
C TYR A 134 -8.42 -7.90 -1.80
N LEU A 135 -7.93 -7.17 -2.80
CA LEU A 135 -8.71 -6.81 -3.99
C LEU A 135 -9.05 -8.03 -4.86
N GLU A 136 -8.14 -8.98 -5.03
CA GLU A 136 -8.39 -10.24 -5.73
C GLU A 136 -9.50 -11.04 -5.02
N SER A 137 -9.51 -11.06 -3.69
CA SER A 137 -10.57 -11.73 -2.91
C SER A 137 -11.94 -11.04 -3.05
N ALA A 138 -11.94 -9.72 -3.22
CA ALA A 138 -13.12 -8.89 -3.43
C ALA A 138 -13.56 -8.84 -4.91
N ARG A 139 -12.76 -9.37 -5.85
CA ARG A 139 -12.92 -9.24 -7.30
C ARG A 139 -13.00 -7.77 -7.75
N ASN A 140 -12.11 -6.94 -7.22
CA ASN A 140 -12.01 -5.51 -7.52
C ASN A 140 -10.52 -5.12 -7.77
N ASP A 141 -9.75 -6.00 -8.41
CA ASP A 141 -8.32 -5.79 -8.67
C ASP A 141 -8.06 -4.87 -9.87
N GLU A 142 -9.08 -4.51 -10.65
CA GLU A 142 -8.98 -3.61 -11.80
C GLU A 142 -8.42 -2.23 -11.43
N GLN A 143 -8.78 -1.70 -10.26
CA GLN A 143 -8.29 -0.40 -9.79
C GLN A 143 -6.78 -0.44 -9.53
N LEU A 144 -6.31 -1.52 -8.92
CA LEU A 144 -4.88 -1.70 -8.65
C LEU A 144 -4.11 -1.94 -9.94
N VAL A 145 -4.62 -2.79 -10.83
CA VAL A 145 -4.03 -3.04 -12.16
C VAL A 145 -3.90 -1.74 -12.96
N PHE A 146 -4.93 -0.88 -12.90
CA PHE A 146 -4.89 0.43 -13.54
C PHE A 146 -3.82 1.35 -12.95
N ILE A 147 -3.70 1.42 -11.61
CA ILE A 147 -2.68 2.24 -10.96
C ILE A 147 -1.28 1.72 -11.31
N GLU A 148 -1.03 0.42 -11.20
CA GLU A 148 0.26 -0.20 -11.53
C GLU A 148 0.65 0.05 -13.01
N ALA A 149 -0.33 -0.04 -13.91
CA ALA A 149 -0.13 0.21 -15.34
C ALA A 149 0.29 1.67 -15.64
N LEU A 150 -0.26 2.64 -14.90
CA LEU A 150 -0.03 4.07 -15.12
C LEU A 150 1.02 4.69 -14.20
N GLU A 151 1.44 3.98 -13.15
CA GLU A 151 2.42 4.44 -12.17
C GLU A 151 3.70 4.98 -12.83
N PRO A 152 4.32 4.33 -13.83
CA PRO A 152 5.56 4.83 -14.45
C PRO A 152 5.44 6.21 -15.11
N TRP A 153 4.22 6.62 -15.46
CA TRP A 153 3.91 7.88 -16.15
C TRP A 153 3.63 9.04 -15.21
N PHE A 154 3.20 8.74 -13.98
CA PHE A 154 2.78 9.73 -13.00
C PHE A 154 3.65 9.76 -11.74
N SER A 155 4.40 8.69 -11.45
CA SER A 155 5.33 8.60 -10.31
C SER A 155 6.69 9.22 -10.57
N LYS A 156 7.00 9.63 -11.81
CA LYS A 156 8.23 10.37 -12.10
C LYS A 156 8.14 11.79 -11.56
N ASN A 157 8.92 12.05 -10.52
CA ASN A 157 9.32 13.39 -10.13
C ASN A 157 9.85 14.16 -11.36
N PRO A 158 9.43 15.41 -11.59
CA PRO A 158 9.66 16.16 -12.84
C PRO A 158 11.11 16.55 -13.16
N LYS A 159 12.12 16.05 -12.44
CA LYS A 159 13.50 16.55 -12.55
C LYS A 159 14.31 16.04 -13.75
N ILE A 160 13.82 15.05 -14.52
CA ILE A 160 14.61 14.45 -15.63
C ILE A 160 14.24 14.99 -17.02
N GLN A 161 13.21 15.84 -17.16
CA GLN A 161 12.80 16.34 -18.49
C GLN A 161 13.58 17.54 -19.03
N HIS A 162 14.59 18.06 -18.31
CA HIS A 162 15.33 19.24 -18.78
C HIS A 162 16.48 18.99 -19.78
N ARG A 163 16.66 17.77 -20.31
CA ARG A 163 17.83 17.47 -21.15
C ARG A 163 17.60 17.38 -22.66
N ILE A 164 16.41 17.72 -23.17
CA ILE A 164 16.16 17.79 -24.61
C ILE A 164 15.36 19.04 -24.94
N SER A 165 15.94 20.23 -24.75
CA SER A 165 15.61 21.46 -25.51
C SER A 165 16.42 22.63 -24.96
N SER A 166 17.72 22.65 -25.25
CA SER A 166 18.48 23.90 -25.32
C SER A 166 19.09 23.96 -26.71
N CYS A 167 18.31 24.41 -27.68
CA CYS A 167 18.88 25.01 -28.88
C CYS A 167 19.25 26.44 -28.49
N ASP A 168 20.54 26.73 -28.60
CA ASP A 168 21.12 28.05 -28.44
C ASP A 168 20.44 29.04 -29.40
N GLU A 169 19.76 30.04 -28.84
CA GLU A 169 19.60 31.35 -29.49
C GLU A 169 20.31 32.36 -28.60
N GLU A 170 21.56 32.65 -28.96
CA GLU A 170 22.27 33.86 -28.57
C GLU A 170 21.58 35.06 -29.21
N LEU A 171 20.97 35.94 -28.42
CA LEU A 171 20.72 37.32 -28.84
C LEU A 171 20.83 38.31 -27.67
N ASP A 172 21.87 39.11 -27.78
CA ASP A 172 22.06 40.53 -27.45
C ASP A 172 21.76 41.07 -26.05
N GLU A 173 22.87 41.52 -25.45
CA GLU A 173 22.95 42.54 -24.42
C GLU A 173 22.21 43.83 -24.81
N SER A 174 21.37 44.35 -23.91
CA SER A 174 21.20 45.80 -23.82
C SER A 174 20.86 46.22 -22.39
N ASP A 175 21.77 47.04 -21.87
CA ASP A 175 21.65 47.96 -20.74
C ASP A 175 20.25 48.58 -20.56
N SER A 176 19.79 48.67 -19.31
CA SER A 176 19.83 49.94 -18.56
C SER A 176 18.78 50.04 -17.44
N SER A 177 19.20 50.75 -16.40
CA SER A 177 18.40 51.67 -15.56
C SER A 177 17.80 51.15 -14.25
N ASP A 178 18.50 51.58 -13.21
CA ASP A 178 18.04 51.89 -11.85
C ASP A 178 16.59 52.38 -11.74
N SER A 179 15.87 51.89 -10.74
CA SER A 179 14.95 52.74 -9.97
C SER A 179 14.75 52.21 -8.54
N ASN A 180 15.10 53.09 -7.59
CA ASN A 180 14.76 52.99 -6.18
C ASN A 180 13.24 53.08 -6.01
N SER A 181 12.65 52.16 -5.24
CA SER A 181 11.31 52.34 -4.67
C SER A 181 11.28 51.84 -3.23
N VAL A 182 11.09 52.79 -2.33
CA VAL A 182 10.87 52.61 -0.89
C VAL A 182 9.40 52.27 -0.69
N GLY A 183 9.10 51.10 -0.12
CA GLY A 183 7.73 50.66 0.10
C GLY A 183 7.61 49.52 1.10
N SER A 184 7.55 49.90 2.37
CA SER A 184 7.02 49.16 3.53
C SER A 184 6.14 47.93 3.23
N LEU A 185 6.54 46.75 3.71
CA LEU A 185 5.58 45.71 4.14
C LEU A 185 6.10 44.87 5.32
N ASN A 186 5.11 44.54 6.14
CA ASN A 186 5.11 43.82 7.39
C ASN A 186 5.42 42.31 7.22
N SER A 187 5.82 41.68 8.32
CA SER A 187 5.74 40.24 8.64
C SER A 187 6.44 39.23 7.72
N ASN A 188 7.55 38.65 8.20
CA ASN A 188 7.99 37.30 7.81
C ASN A 188 8.87 36.65 8.88
N LEU A 189 8.24 35.84 9.74
CA LEU A 189 8.89 34.85 10.59
C LEU A 189 8.40 33.46 10.15
N SER A 190 8.90 32.97 9.01
CA SER A 190 8.74 31.57 8.54
C SER A 190 9.65 31.24 7.34
N ASN A 191 10.92 31.65 7.36
CA ASN A 191 11.89 31.29 6.30
C ASN A 191 13.25 30.87 6.87
N VAL A 192 13.27 29.83 7.72
CA VAL A 192 14.48 29.08 8.08
C VAL A 192 14.16 27.60 8.16
N MET A 193 13.89 26.96 7.01
CA MET A 193 14.00 25.49 6.86
C MET A 193 13.86 25.08 5.38
N MET A 194 14.80 25.45 4.50
CA MET A 194 14.88 24.86 3.14
C MET A 194 16.28 25.04 2.53
N THR A 195 17.31 24.54 3.21
CA THR A 195 18.66 24.39 2.64
C THR A 195 19.35 23.18 3.26
N CYS A 196 18.84 21.99 2.98
CA CYS A 196 19.56 20.72 3.12
C CYS A 196 18.79 19.71 2.26
N LEU A 197 19.36 19.31 1.11
CA LEU A 197 19.16 18.06 0.35
C LEU A 197 19.57 18.30 -1.13
N GLU A 198 20.82 18.70 -1.32
CA GLU A 198 21.57 18.47 -2.55
C GLU A 198 22.61 17.42 -2.18
N ASN A 199 22.35 16.14 -2.47
CA ASN A 199 23.34 15.05 -2.64
C ASN A 199 22.73 13.63 -2.77
N ASP A 200 21.59 13.45 -3.45
CA ASP A 200 21.00 12.10 -3.68
C ASP A 200 20.86 11.73 -5.17
N GLU A 201 21.73 12.23 -6.05
CA GLU A 201 21.75 11.87 -7.48
C GLU A 201 22.16 10.40 -7.76
N ILE A 202 22.59 9.63 -6.76
CA ILE A 202 23.07 8.25 -6.95
C ILE A 202 21.98 7.20 -6.69
N PHE A 203 20.85 7.55 -6.06
CA PHE A 203 19.84 6.55 -5.66
C PHE A 203 18.79 6.26 -6.76
N VAL A 204 18.56 7.20 -7.68
CA VAL A 204 17.48 7.08 -8.69
C VAL A 204 17.83 6.07 -9.79
N ASP A 205 19.11 5.95 -10.16
CA ASP A 205 19.55 4.96 -11.16
C ASP A 205 19.46 3.50 -10.67
N LYS A 206 19.38 3.30 -9.35
CA LYS A 206 19.24 1.97 -8.75
C LYS A 206 17.78 1.49 -8.72
N LEU A 207 16.80 2.40 -8.67
CA LEU A 207 15.38 2.06 -8.79
C LEU A 207 14.97 1.75 -10.24
N MET A 208 15.59 2.41 -11.22
CA MET A 208 15.29 2.22 -12.65
C MET A 208 15.84 0.92 -13.27
N ASN A 209 16.68 0.18 -12.55
CA ASN A 209 17.26 -1.09 -13.01
C ASN A 209 16.58 -2.36 -12.46
N ILE A 210 15.50 -2.21 -11.70
CA ILE A 210 14.66 -3.36 -11.34
C ILE A 210 13.77 -3.66 -12.55
N LYS A 211 14.22 -4.60 -13.40
CA LYS A 211 13.42 -5.30 -14.43
C LYS A 211 12.32 -6.16 -13.80
N VAL A 212 11.53 -5.59 -12.90
CA VAL A 212 10.22 -6.12 -12.59
C VAL A 212 9.29 -5.29 -13.45
N ILE A 213 9.15 -5.69 -14.71
CA ILE A 213 7.92 -5.37 -15.43
C ILE A 213 6.86 -6.10 -14.62
N ASP A 214 6.12 -5.35 -13.80
CA ASP A 214 5.06 -5.92 -12.99
C ASP A 214 4.08 -6.64 -13.93
N ASN A 215 3.65 -7.85 -13.53
CA ASN A 215 2.70 -8.67 -14.30
C ASN A 215 1.46 -7.88 -14.79
N ALA A 216 1.07 -6.79 -14.11
CA ALA A 216 -0.01 -5.92 -14.53
C ALA A 216 0.29 -5.17 -15.83
N THR A 217 1.51 -4.64 -15.99
CA THR A 217 1.90 -3.89 -17.19
C THR A 217 1.94 -4.82 -18.40
N GLU A 218 2.48 -6.04 -18.26
CA GLU A 218 2.44 -7.04 -19.34
C GLU A 218 1.00 -7.48 -19.66
N LYS A 219 0.11 -7.63 -18.67
CA LYS A 219 -1.30 -7.97 -18.90
C LYS A 219 -2.06 -6.89 -19.68
N VAL A 220 -1.73 -5.62 -19.45
CA VAL A 220 -2.44 -4.46 -20.04
C VAL A 220 -1.85 -4.08 -21.40
N PHE A 221 -0.53 -3.95 -21.48
CA PHE A 221 0.19 -3.44 -22.65
C PHE A 221 0.78 -4.56 -23.53
N GLY A 222 0.84 -5.81 -23.05
CA GLY A 222 1.54 -6.89 -23.73
C GLY A 222 3.06 -6.71 -23.71
N ASN A 223 3.75 -7.28 -24.71
CA ASN A 223 5.21 -7.13 -24.91
C ASN A 223 5.60 -5.79 -25.56
N VAL A 224 4.77 -4.75 -25.42
CA VAL A 224 5.04 -3.43 -25.98
C VAL A 224 6.04 -2.70 -25.09
N ASP A 225 7.03 -2.05 -25.72
CA ASP A 225 7.97 -1.22 -24.98
C ASP A 225 7.28 0.03 -24.44
N ILE A 226 6.91 -0.02 -23.16
CA ILE A 226 6.15 1.03 -22.48
C ILE A 226 6.92 2.35 -22.48
N GLN A 227 8.26 2.35 -22.59
CA GLN A 227 9.04 3.59 -22.49
C GLN A 227 8.83 4.55 -23.67
N HIS A 228 8.26 4.06 -24.78
CA HIS A 228 8.10 4.82 -26.02
C HIS A 228 6.66 5.20 -26.35
N LEU A 229 5.69 4.88 -25.49
CA LEU A 229 4.30 5.24 -25.74
C LEU A 229 4.05 6.74 -25.55
N SER A 230 3.19 7.34 -26.36
CA SER A 230 2.69 8.70 -26.12
C SER A 230 1.53 8.67 -25.11
N TYR A 231 1.17 9.81 -24.53
CA TYR A 231 -0.06 9.93 -23.73
C TYR A 231 -1.31 9.64 -24.56
N LEU A 232 -1.28 9.87 -25.87
CA LEU A 232 -2.33 9.43 -26.79
C LEU A 232 -2.43 7.90 -26.88
N ASP A 233 -1.31 7.20 -27.07
CA ASP A 233 -1.29 5.73 -27.11
C ASP A 233 -1.83 5.14 -25.80
N ILE A 234 -1.39 5.69 -24.67
CA ILE A 234 -1.88 5.30 -23.34
C ILE A 234 -3.38 5.57 -23.22
N SER A 235 -3.86 6.72 -23.71
CA SER A 235 -5.28 7.06 -23.65
C SER A 235 -6.13 6.06 -24.42
N LEU A 236 -5.67 5.62 -25.59
CA LEU A 236 -6.34 4.59 -26.38
C LEU A 236 -6.41 3.25 -25.63
N ILE A 237 -5.28 2.84 -25.02
CA ILE A 237 -5.21 1.62 -24.22
C ILE A 237 -6.13 1.72 -23.00
N VAL A 238 -6.15 2.87 -22.32
CA VAL A 238 -7.03 3.12 -21.17
C VAL A 238 -8.50 3.04 -21.56
N VAL A 239 -8.86 3.64 -22.69
CA VAL A 239 -10.22 3.56 -23.24
C VAL A 239 -10.60 2.10 -23.50
N GLU A 240 -9.76 1.35 -24.20
CA GLU A 240 -10.04 -0.03 -24.59
C GLU A 240 -10.11 -0.98 -23.39
N LYS A 241 -9.13 -0.89 -22.48
CA LYS A 241 -8.95 -1.85 -21.39
C LYS A 241 -9.67 -1.49 -20.10
N PHE A 242 -9.94 -0.22 -19.83
CA PHE A 242 -10.46 0.19 -18.53
C PHE A 242 -11.77 0.99 -18.60
N LEU A 243 -12.12 1.59 -19.73
CA LEU A 243 -13.33 2.42 -19.82
C LEU A 243 -14.42 1.80 -20.70
N ASN A 244 -14.08 0.76 -21.47
CA ASN A 244 -15.02 0.00 -22.27
C ASN A 244 -15.87 -0.90 -21.37
N ASP A 245 -17.19 -0.85 -21.55
CA ASP A 245 -18.17 -1.59 -20.75
C ASP A 245 -18.06 -3.12 -20.94
N ASP A 246 -17.44 -3.57 -22.03
CA ASP A 246 -17.17 -4.99 -22.29
C ASP A 246 -15.80 -5.45 -21.77
N SER A 247 -15.04 -4.59 -21.10
CA SER A 247 -13.70 -4.93 -20.65
C SER A 247 -13.71 -5.76 -19.36
N GLN A 248 -12.80 -6.73 -19.26
CA GLN A 248 -12.55 -7.48 -18.02
C GLN A 248 -11.98 -6.62 -16.88
N PHE A 249 -11.46 -5.43 -17.18
CA PHE A 249 -10.91 -4.48 -16.20
C PHE A 249 -11.68 -3.15 -16.21
N GLU A 250 -12.98 -3.17 -16.53
CA GLU A 250 -13.80 -1.96 -16.54
C GLU A 250 -13.75 -1.26 -15.18
N LEU A 251 -13.33 0.00 -15.18
CA LEU A 251 -13.35 0.86 -14.01
C LEU A 251 -14.74 1.47 -13.80
N ASN A 252 -15.19 1.44 -12.55
CA ASN A 252 -16.38 2.17 -12.11
C ASN A 252 -16.12 3.68 -12.00
N VAL A 253 -16.14 4.37 -13.14
CA VAL A 253 -15.96 5.82 -13.23
C VAL A 253 -17.14 6.50 -13.92
N SER A 254 -17.33 7.78 -13.62
CA SER A 254 -18.45 8.55 -14.19
C SER A 254 -18.40 8.58 -15.73
N SER A 255 -19.58 8.56 -16.36
CA SER A 255 -19.71 8.69 -17.82
C SER A 255 -19.05 9.96 -18.37
N LYS A 256 -19.06 11.05 -17.58
CA LYS A 256 -18.34 12.30 -17.90
C LYS A 256 -16.84 12.09 -18.01
N THR A 257 -16.25 11.33 -17.08
CA THR A 257 -14.83 10.98 -17.11
C THR A 257 -14.52 10.09 -18.30
N LYS A 258 -15.34 9.05 -18.55
CA LYS A 258 -15.21 8.18 -19.73
C LYS A 258 -15.22 8.99 -21.03
N ALA A 259 -16.16 9.93 -21.16
CA ALA A 259 -16.29 10.79 -22.34
C ALA A 259 -15.09 11.74 -22.51
N ALA A 260 -14.55 12.31 -21.42
CA ALA A 260 -13.41 13.21 -21.48
C ALA A 260 -12.14 12.51 -21.98
N VAL A 261 -11.84 11.31 -21.48
CA VAL A 261 -10.67 10.52 -21.93
C VAL A 261 -10.85 10.08 -23.38
N ASN A 262 -12.05 9.60 -23.75
CA ASN A 262 -12.37 9.25 -25.13
C ASN A 262 -12.23 10.42 -26.11
N LYS A 263 -12.64 11.62 -25.69
CA LYS A 263 -12.52 12.84 -26.49
C LYS A 263 -11.04 13.20 -26.72
N ALA A 264 -10.25 13.23 -25.64
CA ALA A 264 -8.82 13.54 -25.72
C ALA A 264 -8.06 12.54 -26.61
N ALA A 265 -8.38 11.24 -26.52
CA ALA A 265 -7.79 10.20 -27.36
C ALA A 265 -8.11 10.39 -28.86
N LYS A 266 -9.29 10.94 -29.20
CA LYS A 266 -9.74 11.15 -30.59
C LYS A 266 -9.24 12.45 -31.20
N GLU A 267 -9.11 13.50 -30.40
CA GLU A 267 -8.69 14.83 -30.85
C GLU A 267 -7.18 14.94 -31.11
N GLN A 268 -6.42 13.89 -30.76
CA GLN A 268 -4.96 13.83 -30.93
C GLN A 268 -4.21 14.99 -30.24
N ASP A 269 -4.78 15.51 -29.14
CA ASP A 269 -4.13 16.50 -28.28
C ASP A 269 -3.40 15.80 -27.11
N GLU A 270 -2.09 15.70 -27.24
CA GLU A 270 -1.19 15.09 -26.25
C GLU A 270 -1.27 15.77 -24.86
N SER A 271 -1.44 17.09 -24.82
CA SER A 271 -1.49 17.87 -23.59
C SER A 271 -2.79 17.63 -22.84
N GLU A 272 -3.91 17.65 -23.55
CA GLU A 272 -5.21 17.35 -22.95
C GLU A 272 -5.30 15.87 -22.56
N ALA A 273 -4.77 14.93 -23.38
CA ALA A 273 -4.67 13.51 -23.05
C ALA A 273 -3.92 13.27 -21.73
N LYS A 274 -2.74 13.87 -21.57
CA LYS A 274 -1.96 13.81 -20.32
C LYS A 274 -2.77 14.33 -19.12
N LYS A 275 -3.45 15.46 -19.29
CA LYS A 275 -4.23 16.11 -18.23
C LYS A 275 -5.41 15.25 -17.80
N VAL A 276 -6.22 14.75 -18.74
CA VAL A 276 -7.39 13.91 -18.40
C VAL A 276 -6.98 12.57 -17.82
N LEU A 277 -5.90 11.95 -18.32
CA LEU A 277 -5.36 10.72 -17.74
C LEU A 277 -4.86 10.95 -16.31
N LYS A 278 -4.16 12.06 -16.05
CA LYS A 278 -3.74 12.41 -14.68
C LYS A 278 -4.94 12.61 -13.76
N THR A 279 -6.00 13.27 -14.22
CA THR A 279 -7.24 13.43 -13.44
C THR A 279 -7.91 12.09 -13.15
N LEU A 280 -7.99 11.20 -14.14
CA LEU A 280 -8.51 9.84 -13.96
C LEU A 280 -7.66 9.05 -12.95
N TYR A 281 -6.34 9.06 -13.10
CA TYR A 281 -5.40 8.42 -12.18
C TYR A 281 -5.60 8.86 -10.73
N GLN A 282 -5.65 10.18 -10.50
CA GLN A 282 -5.88 10.73 -9.15
C GLN A 282 -7.26 10.39 -8.60
N SER A 283 -8.29 10.32 -9.46
CA SER A 283 -9.64 9.91 -9.06
C SER A 283 -9.66 8.46 -8.56
N VAL A 284 -9.05 7.53 -9.31
CA VAL A 284 -9.00 6.11 -8.94
C VAL A 284 -8.15 5.91 -7.68
N LEU A 285 -7.00 6.59 -7.59
CA LEU A 285 -6.15 6.56 -6.40
C LEU A 285 -6.90 7.06 -5.15
N SER A 286 -7.72 8.11 -5.29
CA SER A 286 -8.55 8.64 -4.21
C SER A 286 -9.65 7.66 -3.79
N GLN A 287 -10.32 7.00 -4.75
CA GLN A 287 -11.30 5.95 -4.44
C GLN A 287 -10.66 4.78 -3.70
N MET A 288 -9.50 4.31 -4.15
CA MET A 288 -8.75 3.26 -3.48
C MET A 288 -8.38 3.65 -2.04
N LYS A 289 -7.97 4.90 -1.81
CA LYS A 289 -7.65 5.40 -0.48
C LYS A 289 -8.87 5.46 0.45
N GLU A 290 -9.95 6.09 0.01
CA GLU A 290 -11.09 6.43 0.87
C GLU A 290 -12.06 5.26 1.07
N GLU A 291 -12.17 4.36 0.08
CA GLU A 291 -13.09 3.24 0.11
C GLU A 291 -12.35 1.93 0.41
N VAL A 292 -11.50 1.49 -0.53
CA VAL A 292 -10.85 0.17 -0.49
C VAL A 292 -9.93 0.05 0.73
N PHE A 293 -8.95 0.94 0.86
CA PHE A 293 -7.97 0.89 1.93
C PHE A 293 -8.59 1.17 3.29
N ASN A 294 -9.57 2.09 3.35
CA ASN A 294 -10.32 2.34 4.57
C ASN A 294 -11.11 1.11 5.04
N HIS A 295 -11.67 0.32 4.11
CA HIS A 295 -12.32 -0.94 4.44
C HIS A 295 -11.29 -2.01 4.85
N LEU A 296 -10.22 -2.18 4.07
CA LEU A 296 -9.13 -3.11 4.37
C LEU A 296 -8.60 -2.91 5.80
N ARG A 297 -8.33 -1.67 6.21
CA ARG A 297 -7.83 -1.35 7.57
C ARG A 297 -8.76 -1.78 8.71
N LYS A 298 -10.06 -1.88 8.44
CA LYS A 298 -11.07 -2.29 9.43
C LYS A 298 -11.16 -3.81 9.55
N THR A 299 -10.72 -4.55 8.54
CA THR A 299 -10.74 -6.01 8.55
C THR A 299 -9.84 -6.57 9.65
N GLU A 300 -10.24 -7.71 10.23
CA GLU A 300 -9.44 -8.35 11.27
C GLU A 300 -8.14 -8.93 10.68
N ASP A 301 -8.20 -9.49 9.48
CA ASP A 301 -7.04 -10.03 8.79
C ASP A 301 -5.96 -8.98 8.56
N PHE A 302 -6.32 -7.73 8.26
CA PHE A 302 -5.37 -6.64 8.15
C PHE A 302 -4.72 -6.31 9.50
N LYS A 303 -5.50 -6.21 10.58
CA LYS A 303 -4.96 -5.94 11.92
C LYS A 303 -3.99 -7.04 12.36
N ILE A 304 -4.34 -8.30 12.14
CA ILE A 304 -3.47 -9.45 12.42
C ILE A 304 -2.19 -9.37 11.58
N TRP A 305 -2.30 -9.02 10.31
CA TRP A 305 -1.15 -8.86 9.42
C TRP A 305 -0.21 -7.75 9.90
N VAL A 306 -0.73 -6.56 10.21
CA VAL A 306 0.08 -5.44 10.74
C VAL A 306 0.72 -5.80 12.09
N LEU A 307 0.00 -6.47 12.98
CA LEU A 307 0.56 -6.96 14.26
C LEU A 307 1.69 -7.96 14.03
N SER A 308 1.54 -8.87 13.07
CA SER A 308 2.57 -9.83 12.71
C SER A 308 3.82 -9.11 12.20
N LYS A 309 3.66 -8.08 11.37
CA LYS A 309 4.76 -7.23 10.89
C LYS A 309 5.47 -6.47 12.02
N ALA A 310 4.71 -5.93 12.97
CA ALA A 310 5.28 -5.28 14.15
C ALA A 310 6.08 -6.25 15.04
N ILE A 311 5.60 -7.48 15.21
CA ILE A 311 6.31 -8.53 15.95
C ILE A 311 7.58 -8.95 15.21
N GLU A 312 7.50 -9.20 13.90
CA GLU A 312 8.66 -9.53 13.07
C GLU A 312 9.74 -8.44 13.15
N PHE A 313 9.33 -7.18 13.04
CA PHE A 313 10.22 -6.02 13.16
C PHE A 313 10.87 -5.94 14.54
N SER A 314 10.09 -6.06 15.62
CA SER A 314 10.61 -6.04 17.00
C SER A 314 11.59 -7.20 17.27
N GLN A 315 11.33 -8.39 16.71
CA GLN A 315 12.24 -9.52 16.80
C GLN A 315 13.55 -9.30 16.04
N LYS A 316 13.50 -8.63 14.88
CA LYS A 316 14.72 -8.25 14.12
C LYS A 316 15.59 -7.28 14.91
N GLU A 317 15.00 -6.28 15.57
CA GLU A 317 15.75 -5.38 16.46
C GLU A 317 16.43 -6.16 17.60
N GLU A 318 15.72 -7.10 18.22
CA GLU A 318 16.30 -7.98 19.26
C GLU A 318 17.42 -8.89 18.74
N GLN A 319 17.46 -9.17 17.44
CA GLN A 319 18.47 -10.00 16.77
C GLN A 319 19.72 -9.22 16.33
N LYS A 320 19.81 -7.91 16.56
CA LYS A 320 21.03 -7.14 16.26
C LYS A 320 22.23 -7.80 16.95
N SER A 321 23.33 -7.95 16.20
CA SER A 321 24.53 -8.62 16.72
C SER A 321 25.19 -7.78 17.82
N VAL A 322 25.56 -8.42 18.93
CA VAL A 322 26.36 -7.79 19.98
C VAL A 322 27.71 -7.32 19.41
N GLU A 323 28.26 -8.02 18.41
CA GLU A 323 29.53 -7.63 17.77
C GLU A 323 29.42 -6.26 17.07
N GLU A 324 28.35 -6.05 16.32
CA GLU A 324 28.10 -4.78 15.62
C GLU A 324 27.85 -3.66 16.61
N PHE A 325 27.03 -3.91 17.63
CA PHE A 325 26.78 -2.96 18.71
C PHE A 325 28.08 -2.53 19.44
N LEU A 326 28.98 -3.48 19.71
CA LEU A 326 30.27 -3.16 20.33
C LEU A 326 31.16 -2.33 19.39
N LYS A 327 31.19 -2.63 18.09
CA LYS A 327 31.94 -1.87 17.08
C LYS A 327 31.42 -0.43 16.97
N GLU A 328 30.10 -0.25 16.84
CA GLU A 328 29.44 1.07 16.74
C GLU A 328 29.75 1.97 17.94
N ASN A 329 29.99 1.39 19.11
CA ASN A 329 30.23 2.13 20.36
C ASN A 329 31.71 2.15 20.78
N HIS A 330 32.63 1.73 19.90
CA HIS A 330 34.07 1.67 20.12
C HIS A 330 34.46 0.82 21.35
N MET A 331 33.91 -0.39 21.44
CA MET A 331 34.14 -1.36 22.52
C MET A 331 34.40 -2.77 21.98
N ASP A 332 34.80 -2.89 20.72
CA ASP A 332 35.02 -4.13 19.98
C ASP A 332 36.08 -5.04 20.63
N GLU A 333 37.00 -4.48 21.42
CA GLU A 333 37.98 -5.29 22.15
C GLU A 333 37.34 -6.25 23.16
N ASN A 334 36.11 -5.95 23.61
CA ASN A 334 35.39 -6.78 24.56
C ASN A 334 34.66 -7.95 23.89
N TRP A 335 34.56 -7.99 22.55
CA TRP A 335 33.77 -8.99 21.82
C TRP A 335 34.10 -10.43 22.19
N SER A 336 35.38 -10.75 22.38
CA SER A 336 35.84 -12.08 22.78
C SER A 336 35.20 -12.57 24.09
N LEU A 337 34.89 -11.66 25.03
CA LEU A 337 34.24 -11.98 26.30
C LEU A 337 32.78 -12.40 26.11
N PHE A 338 32.04 -11.65 25.29
CA PHE A 338 30.64 -11.93 24.94
C PHE A 338 30.53 -13.23 24.14
N LYS A 339 31.40 -13.40 23.14
CA LYS A 339 31.49 -14.63 22.34
C LYS A 339 31.77 -15.86 23.20
N LYS A 340 32.69 -15.77 24.18
CA LYS A 340 33.00 -16.86 25.12
C LYS A 340 31.79 -17.29 25.96
N LYS A 341 30.90 -16.35 26.29
CA LYS A 341 29.67 -16.62 27.05
C LYS A 341 28.44 -16.90 26.16
N LYS A 342 28.63 -16.95 24.83
CA LYS A 342 27.55 -17.12 23.85
C LYS A 342 26.48 -16.03 23.92
N LEU A 343 26.88 -14.81 24.27
CA LEU A 343 26.04 -13.61 24.22
C LEU A 343 26.23 -13.00 22.84
N LEU A 344 25.39 -13.42 21.89
CA LEU A 344 25.61 -13.13 20.46
C LEU A 344 24.65 -12.05 19.94
N VAL A 345 23.45 -11.96 20.52
CA VAL A 345 22.41 -11.00 20.10
C VAL A 345 22.08 -10.02 21.21
N MET A 346 21.61 -8.83 20.85
CA MET A 346 21.32 -7.75 21.83
C MET A 346 20.36 -8.20 22.92
N LYS A 347 19.42 -9.10 22.60
CA LYS A 347 18.52 -9.72 23.58
C LYS A 347 19.25 -10.40 24.74
N ASP A 348 20.39 -11.03 24.49
CA ASP A 348 21.15 -11.78 25.50
C ASP A 348 21.73 -10.86 26.59
N ILE A 349 21.88 -9.57 26.28
CA ILE A 349 22.52 -8.58 27.15
C ILE A 349 21.55 -7.50 27.66
N ARG A 350 20.27 -7.57 27.29
CA ARG A 350 19.24 -6.57 27.59
C ARG A 350 19.19 -6.18 29.07
N ASP A 351 19.14 -7.19 29.94
CA ASP A 351 18.94 -7.00 31.38
C ASP A 351 20.26 -7.08 32.20
N MET A 352 21.42 -7.00 31.53
CA MET A 352 22.71 -7.08 32.21
C MET A 352 23.01 -5.83 33.02
N THR A 353 23.34 -6.02 34.30
CA THR A 353 23.75 -4.96 35.22
C THR A 353 25.25 -4.66 35.14
N GLU A 354 25.72 -3.59 35.81
CA GLU A 354 27.15 -3.31 35.92
C GLU A 354 27.92 -4.52 36.47
N GLU A 355 27.34 -5.21 37.46
CA GLU A 355 27.91 -6.39 38.10
C GLU A 355 28.03 -7.56 37.12
N ASP A 356 27.08 -7.72 36.21
CA ASP A 356 27.11 -8.79 35.22
C ASP A 356 28.20 -8.54 34.16
N TYR A 357 28.38 -7.29 33.72
CA TYR A 357 29.50 -6.93 32.84
C TYR A 357 30.86 -7.06 33.53
N LYS A 358 30.96 -6.75 34.83
CA LYS A 358 32.16 -7.02 35.64
C LYS A 358 32.44 -8.52 35.70
N LYS A 359 31.43 -9.36 35.96
CA LYS A 359 31.54 -10.84 35.95
C LYS A 359 31.88 -11.42 34.58
N LEU A 360 31.46 -10.75 33.50
CA LEU A 360 31.81 -11.11 32.12
C LEU A 360 33.31 -10.89 31.84
N GLY A 361 33.97 -10.03 32.62
CA GLY A 361 35.41 -9.74 32.53
C GLY A 361 35.75 -8.38 31.93
N VAL A 362 34.78 -7.47 31.82
CA VAL A 362 35.03 -6.11 31.33
C VAL A 362 35.81 -5.33 32.40
N LYS A 363 37.10 -5.09 32.14
CA LYS A 363 38.03 -4.51 33.13
C LYS A 363 37.88 -3.01 33.32
N LYS A 364 37.56 -2.27 32.25
CA LYS A 364 37.46 -0.80 32.27
C LYS A 364 36.11 -0.39 32.85
N LEU A 365 36.10 0.27 34.01
CA LEU A 365 34.86 0.78 34.63
C LEU A 365 34.08 1.70 33.67
N GLY A 366 34.78 2.50 32.87
CA GLY A 366 34.16 3.35 31.85
C GLY A 366 33.41 2.55 30.77
N HIS A 367 33.90 1.36 30.41
CA HIS A 367 33.24 0.48 29.44
C HIS A 367 32.02 -0.18 30.06
N VAL A 368 32.09 -0.63 31.32
CA VAL A 368 30.94 -1.17 32.06
C VAL A 368 29.79 -0.16 32.09
N LYS A 369 30.08 1.08 32.51
CA LYS A 369 29.07 2.16 32.55
C LYS A 369 28.54 2.49 31.15
N ARG A 370 29.41 2.51 30.14
CA ARG A 370 29.01 2.76 28.75
C ARG A 370 28.12 1.64 28.21
N LEU A 371 28.42 0.38 28.48
CA LEU A 371 27.62 -0.78 28.09
C LEU A 371 26.23 -0.71 28.71
N VAL A 372 26.13 -0.55 30.03
CA VAL A 372 24.82 -0.41 30.71
C VAL A 372 24.00 0.71 30.09
N ARG A 373 24.61 1.90 29.92
CA ARG A 373 23.92 3.05 29.31
C ARG A 373 23.52 2.78 27.86
N LYS A 374 24.42 2.26 27.02
CA LYS A 374 24.17 2.06 25.59
C LYS A 374 23.20 0.93 25.31
N THR A 375 23.22 -0.13 26.12
CA THR A 375 22.23 -1.21 26.04
C THR A 375 20.86 -0.68 26.47
N ALA A 376 20.78 0.13 27.54
CA ALA A 376 19.52 0.78 27.92
C ALA A 376 19.01 1.75 26.82
N GLU A 377 19.89 2.59 26.25
CA GLU A 377 19.55 3.49 25.13
C GLU A 377 19.09 2.71 23.88
N HIS A 378 19.62 1.51 23.64
CA HIS A 378 19.22 0.68 22.50
C HIS A 378 17.79 0.16 22.63
N PHE A 379 17.34 -0.18 23.85
CA PHE A 379 16.01 -0.75 24.11
C PHE A 379 14.96 0.27 24.58
N GLN A 380 15.33 1.54 24.76
CA GLN A 380 14.41 2.64 25.12
C GLN A 380 13.97 3.50 23.92
N LYS A 381 14.49 3.22 22.73
CA LYS A 381 13.98 3.78 21.46
C LYS A 381 12.73 3.04 21.02
#